data_AF-A0A7W8NGN3-F1
#
_entry.id   AF-A0A7W8NGN3-F1
#
_cell.length_a   1.000
_cell.length_b   1.000
_cell.length_c   1.000
_cell.angle_alpha   90.00
_cell.angle_beta   90.00
_cell.angle_gamma   90.00
#
_symmetry.space_group_name_H-M   'P 1'
#
loop_
_entity.id
_entity.type
_entity.pdbx_description
1 polymer ?
#
loop_
_entity_poly.entity_id
_entity_poly.type
_entity_poly.pdbx_seq_one_letter_code
_entity_poly.pdbx_strand_id
1 'polypeptide(L)'
;MIIKKLGFPALIISGLLALSTGTAQTATPLTCATVPSAADAWPEWKPGDKYALPVAQALERFKKAPSQWATYVTPGGHTWNGDYLGYGNQEVVQRWDLISLDDEDIPVVKYQGKYYRNPNTIAQNAFKYYGRFLANQKPEDKATFLKHAEALIKGQDGRGALLMPYPYKAARNMGEYPANWVSAMSQGQALSVFARAYNLTQDQKYLVAGRKALDFLHVPVERGGTVSNLGNIDPSLARYVWFEEYPQDAKSSASHVFNGGVFALLGLYDWSKVDKTRAGLEASRLFQCGAYSLESALPYFELGGYSAYDLGHLVDGIVAPRIQLIQYPYQTVHIYQLLAMYSITNKQTYLDWANRFSHDLGQGDVSIPAK
;
A
#
# COMPACT_ATOMS: atom_id res chain seq x y z
N MET A 1 -35.87 51.93 -40.16
CA MET A 1 -34.42 52.04 -40.46
C MET A 1 -33.80 50.66 -40.23
N ILE A 2 -34.03 49.76 -41.18
CA ILE A 2 -33.06 49.18 -42.15
C ILE A 2 -32.24 48.01 -41.58
N ILE A 3 -32.51 46.86 -42.18
CA ILE A 3 -31.84 45.56 -42.17
C ILE A 3 -30.51 45.61 -42.94
N LYS A 4 -29.50 44.82 -42.52
CA LYS A 4 -28.46 44.09 -43.31
C LYS A 4 -27.61 43.30 -42.29
N LYS A 5 -27.41 41.98 -42.25
CA LYS A 5 -27.41 40.80 -43.15
C LYS A 5 -26.38 40.79 -44.30
N LEU A 6 -25.66 39.66 -44.34
CA LEU A 6 -24.79 39.03 -45.37
C LEU A 6 -23.28 39.16 -45.12
N GLY A 7 -22.45 38.11 -45.21
CA GLY A 7 -22.69 36.75 -45.69
C GLY A 7 -21.49 35.79 -45.50
N PHE A 8 -21.76 34.50 -45.71
CA PHE A 8 -20.82 33.38 -45.83
C PHE A 8 -20.01 33.44 -47.15
N PRO A 9 -18.96 32.61 -47.29
CA PRO A 9 -19.15 31.43 -48.14
C PRO A 9 -18.58 30.13 -47.54
N ALA A 10 -19.22 29.03 -47.92
CA ALA A 10 -18.78 27.66 -47.73
C ALA A 10 -17.69 27.29 -48.75
N LEU A 11 -16.72 26.47 -48.34
CA LEU A 11 -15.93 25.65 -49.27
C LEU A 11 -15.91 24.20 -48.79
N ILE A 12 -16.31 23.32 -49.70
CA ILE A 12 -16.31 21.87 -49.61
C ILE A 12 -14.87 21.38 -49.79
N ILE A 13 -14.35 20.58 -48.85
CA ILE A 13 -13.23 19.67 -49.13
C ILE A 13 -13.60 18.29 -48.59
N SER A 14 -13.94 17.42 -49.54
CA SER A 14 -13.92 15.97 -49.44
C SER A 14 -12.52 15.48 -49.06
N GLY A 15 -12.39 14.89 -47.86
CA GLY A 15 -11.19 14.20 -47.40
C GLY A 15 -11.53 12.75 -47.04
N LEU A 16 -10.89 11.82 -47.73
CA LEU A 16 -11.02 10.37 -47.56
C LEU A 16 -10.94 9.94 -46.08
N LEU A 17 -11.86 9.06 -45.67
CA LEU A 17 -11.66 8.18 -44.52
C LEU A 17 -10.49 7.24 -44.83
N ALA A 18 -9.30 7.58 -44.34
CA ALA A 18 -8.26 6.59 -44.09
C ALA A 18 -8.56 5.96 -42.73
N LEU A 19 -9.15 4.76 -42.75
CA LEU A 19 -9.15 3.86 -41.59
C LEU A 19 -7.69 3.49 -41.31
N SER A 20 -7.00 4.30 -40.52
CA SER A 20 -5.75 3.84 -39.90
C SER A 20 -6.14 2.81 -38.86
N THR A 21 -5.98 1.53 -39.20
CA THR A 21 -5.85 0.46 -38.22
C THR A 21 -4.64 0.78 -37.37
N GLY A 22 -4.87 1.56 -36.31
CA GLY A 22 -3.87 1.81 -35.29
C GLY A 22 -3.51 0.47 -34.68
N THR A 23 -2.38 -0.08 -35.10
CA THR A 23 -1.71 -1.15 -34.39
C THR A 23 -1.57 -0.66 -32.96
N ALA A 24 -2.26 -1.33 -32.02
CA ALA A 24 -2.09 -1.10 -30.61
C ALA A 24 -0.58 -1.16 -30.33
N GLN A 25 0.04 0.00 -30.10
CA GLN A 25 1.40 0.05 -29.59
C GLN A 25 1.36 -0.74 -28.29
N THR A 26 1.95 -1.93 -28.32
CA THR A 26 2.21 -2.71 -27.12
C THR A 26 3.00 -1.80 -26.21
N ALA A 27 2.35 -1.29 -25.16
CA ALA A 27 3.01 -0.50 -24.13
C ALA A 27 4.31 -1.21 -23.77
N THR A 28 5.44 -0.52 -23.98
CA THR A 28 6.75 -1.06 -23.63
C THR A 28 6.66 -1.52 -22.17
N PRO A 29 7.00 -2.78 -21.85
CA PRO A 29 6.94 -3.24 -20.47
C PRO A 29 7.71 -2.27 -19.60
N LEU A 30 7.15 -1.88 -18.45
CA LEU A 30 7.93 -1.15 -17.45
C LEU A 30 9.17 -2.03 -17.16
N THR A 31 10.36 -1.53 -17.50
CA THR A 31 11.64 -2.21 -17.26
C THR A 31 12.01 -2.07 -15.80
N CYS A 32 11.22 -2.70 -14.94
CA CYS A 32 11.50 -2.74 -13.51
C CYS A 32 12.59 -3.77 -13.21
N ALA A 33 13.29 -3.61 -12.09
CA ALA A 33 14.25 -4.59 -11.63
C ALA A 33 13.55 -5.87 -11.17
N THR A 34 14.06 -7.01 -11.63
CA THR A 34 13.73 -8.35 -11.11
C THR A 34 14.98 -9.19 -10.81
N VAL A 35 16.16 -8.66 -11.18
CA VAL A 35 17.49 -9.25 -11.00
C VAL A 35 18.51 -8.12 -10.80
N PRO A 36 19.68 -8.37 -10.18
CA PRO A 36 20.70 -7.35 -9.96
C PRO A 36 21.30 -6.84 -11.28
N SER A 37 21.82 -5.62 -11.27
CA SER A 37 22.56 -5.01 -12.37
C SER A 37 23.92 -4.56 -11.86
N ALA A 38 24.95 -4.74 -12.67
CA ALA A 38 26.30 -4.25 -12.35
C ALA A 38 26.37 -2.72 -12.23
N ALA A 39 25.36 -2.01 -12.75
CA ALA A 39 25.24 -0.56 -12.62
C ALA A 39 24.56 -0.11 -11.32
N ASP A 40 23.91 -1.02 -10.56
CA ASP A 40 23.21 -0.64 -9.33
C ASP A 40 24.21 -0.16 -8.27
N ALA A 41 24.15 1.12 -7.94
CA ALA A 41 25.00 1.77 -6.95
C ALA A 41 24.21 1.98 -5.66
N TRP A 42 24.11 0.93 -4.84
CA TRP A 42 23.54 1.06 -3.51
C TRP A 42 24.53 1.72 -2.53
N PRO A 43 24.06 2.59 -1.61
CA PRO A 43 24.95 3.28 -0.67
C PRO A 43 25.63 2.29 0.29
N GLU A 44 26.83 2.62 0.76
CA GLU A 44 27.45 1.85 1.85
C GLU A 44 26.60 1.97 3.12
N TRP A 45 26.26 0.84 3.74
CA TRP A 45 25.37 0.82 4.90
C TRP A 45 26.01 0.21 6.14
N LYS A 46 26.26 1.06 7.14
CA LYS A 46 26.80 0.71 8.46
C LYS A 46 26.07 1.51 9.55
N PRO A 47 24.86 1.08 9.95
CA PRO A 47 23.99 1.89 10.80
C PRO A 47 24.41 1.97 12.28
N GLY A 48 25.22 1.01 12.74
CA GLY A 48 25.43 0.72 14.17
C GLY A 48 25.72 1.93 15.07
N ASP A 49 26.70 2.77 14.74
CA ASP A 49 27.05 3.91 15.59
C ASP A 49 26.12 5.11 15.36
N LYS A 50 25.65 5.31 14.12
CA LYS A 50 24.86 6.48 13.72
C LYS A 50 23.49 6.50 14.39
N TYR A 51 22.87 5.33 14.62
CA TYR A 51 21.50 5.22 15.12
C TYR A 51 21.39 4.57 16.50
N ALA A 52 22.51 4.32 17.20
CA ALA A 52 22.52 3.66 18.50
C ALA A 52 21.56 4.29 19.53
N LEU A 53 21.57 5.63 19.67
CA LEU A 53 20.71 6.33 20.62
C LEU A 53 19.20 6.22 20.29
N PRO A 54 18.72 6.55 19.08
CA PRO A 54 17.30 6.38 18.76
C PRO A 54 16.84 4.92 18.84
N VAL A 55 17.70 3.95 18.47
CA VAL A 55 17.42 2.52 18.64
C VAL A 55 17.24 2.15 20.11
N ALA A 56 18.14 2.59 21.00
CA ALA A 56 18.02 2.32 22.43
C ALA A 56 16.69 2.86 23.01
N GLN A 57 16.31 4.09 22.64
CA GLN A 57 15.05 4.71 23.05
C GLN A 57 13.83 3.94 22.55
N ALA A 58 13.88 3.44 21.32
CA ALA A 58 12.83 2.63 20.74
C ALA A 58 12.59 1.32 21.48
N LEU A 59 13.68 0.60 21.76
CA LEU A 59 13.63 -0.66 22.50
C LEU A 59 13.12 -0.43 23.93
N GLU A 60 13.48 0.68 24.56
CA GLU A 60 12.92 1.04 25.88
C GLU A 60 11.40 1.29 25.81
N ARG A 61 10.91 1.98 24.77
CA ARG A 61 9.46 2.17 24.55
C ARG A 61 8.76 0.84 24.33
N PHE A 62 9.34 -0.04 23.52
CA PHE A 62 8.79 -1.38 23.26
C PHE A 62 8.73 -2.24 24.54
N LYS A 63 9.73 -2.15 25.42
CA LYS A 63 9.69 -2.87 26.71
C LYS A 63 8.56 -2.41 27.63
N LYS A 64 8.16 -1.13 27.55
CA LYS A 64 7.06 -0.57 28.37
C LYS A 64 5.68 -0.99 27.88
N ALA A 65 5.54 -1.28 26.59
CA ALA A 65 4.32 -1.81 26.01
C ALA A 65 4.75 -2.76 24.88
N PRO A 66 4.76 -4.08 25.07
CA PRO A 66 5.16 -5.00 24.01
C PRO A 66 3.98 -5.30 23.09
N SER A 67 4.27 -5.49 21.79
CA SER A 67 3.32 -5.99 20.79
C SER A 67 3.73 -7.37 20.29
N GLN A 68 2.75 -8.21 19.94
CA GLN A 68 2.96 -9.61 19.58
C GLN A 68 2.68 -9.84 18.09
N TRP A 69 3.73 -10.02 17.29
CA TRP A 69 3.59 -10.23 15.83
C TRP A 69 2.75 -11.47 15.52
N ALA A 70 2.82 -12.51 16.35
CA ALA A 70 2.14 -13.79 16.15
C ALA A 70 0.61 -13.65 16.03
N THR A 71 0.02 -12.60 16.64
CA THR A 71 -1.42 -12.33 16.53
C THR A 71 -1.85 -11.86 15.12
N TYR A 72 -0.89 -11.50 14.28
CA TYR A 72 -1.09 -11.02 12.90
C TYR A 72 -0.56 -12.02 11.86
N VAL A 73 -0.36 -13.28 12.24
CA VAL A 73 0.09 -14.33 11.32
C VAL A 73 -1.03 -15.34 11.13
N THR A 74 -1.51 -15.46 9.90
CA THR A 74 -2.49 -16.47 9.52
C THR A 74 -1.84 -17.85 9.52
N PRO A 75 -2.40 -18.86 10.22
CA PRO A 75 -1.94 -20.24 10.12
C PRO A 75 -1.90 -20.72 8.66
N GLY A 76 -0.77 -21.30 8.26
CA GLY A 76 -0.50 -21.70 6.88
C GLY A 76 -0.06 -20.57 5.94
N GLY A 77 0.13 -19.36 6.45
CA GLY A 77 0.64 -18.22 5.70
C GLY A 77 -0.44 -17.39 5.01
N HIS A 78 -0.01 -16.29 4.39
CA HIS A 78 -0.91 -15.39 3.68
C HIS A 78 -1.42 -16.03 2.39
N THR A 79 -2.73 -16.01 2.21
CA THR A 79 -3.40 -16.45 0.99
C THR A 79 -4.38 -15.39 0.53
N TRP A 80 -4.61 -15.33 -0.79
CA TRP A 80 -5.40 -14.25 -1.41
C TRP A 80 -6.87 -14.20 -0.95
N ASN A 81 -7.40 -15.33 -0.48
CA ASN A 81 -8.76 -15.48 0.03
C ASN A 81 -8.84 -15.92 1.50
N GLY A 82 -7.71 -16.11 2.19
CA GLY A 82 -7.69 -16.45 3.60
C GLY A 82 -7.87 -15.24 4.52
N ASP A 83 -7.82 -15.48 5.82
CA ASP A 83 -7.73 -14.41 6.82
C ASP A 83 -6.53 -13.52 6.51
N TYR A 84 -6.77 -12.22 6.38
CA TYR A 84 -5.78 -11.26 5.95
C TYR A 84 -4.88 -10.93 7.13
N LEU A 85 -3.66 -11.46 7.15
CA LEU A 85 -2.66 -11.22 8.22
C LEU A 85 -3.23 -11.43 9.64
N GLY A 86 -4.03 -12.48 9.85
CA GLY A 86 -4.66 -12.78 11.14
C GLY A 86 -5.64 -11.72 11.66
N TYR A 87 -6.16 -10.81 10.81
CA TYR A 87 -7.04 -9.72 11.25
C TYR A 87 -8.35 -10.24 11.87
N GLY A 88 -8.79 -11.45 11.54
CA GLY A 88 -9.94 -12.08 12.19
C GLY A 88 -9.81 -12.21 13.71
N ASN A 89 -8.58 -12.27 14.23
CA ASN A 89 -8.28 -12.36 15.68
C ASN A 89 -8.29 -11.00 16.38
N GLN A 90 -8.40 -9.90 15.63
CA GLN A 90 -8.31 -8.55 16.18
C GLN A 90 -9.69 -8.03 16.59
N GLU A 91 -9.71 -7.08 17.52
CA GLU A 91 -10.94 -6.40 17.91
C GLU A 91 -11.43 -5.50 16.77
N VAL A 92 -12.73 -5.60 16.46
CA VAL A 92 -13.40 -4.71 15.50
C VAL A 92 -13.47 -3.29 16.05
N VAL A 93 -13.56 -2.31 15.15
CA VAL A 93 -13.72 -0.91 15.52
C VAL A 93 -14.97 -0.74 16.38
N GLN A 94 -14.80 -0.08 17.52
CA GLN A 94 -15.87 0.36 18.39
C GLN A 94 -15.99 1.89 18.35
N ARG A 95 -17.01 2.45 19.02
CA ARG A 95 -17.22 3.89 19.11
C ARG A 95 -16.30 4.51 20.16
N TRP A 96 -15.08 4.88 19.77
CA TRP A 96 -14.11 5.61 20.60
C TRP A 96 -13.88 7.04 20.07
N ASP A 97 -13.18 7.88 20.82
CA ASP A 97 -13.00 9.29 20.42
C ASP A 97 -12.17 9.45 19.14
N LEU A 98 -11.04 8.74 19.02
CA LEU A 98 -10.13 8.87 17.88
C LEU A 98 -10.58 8.07 16.65
N ILE A 99 -11.16 6.90 16.87
CA ILE A 99 -11.71 6.01 15.84
C ILE A 99 -13.09 5.61 16.29
N SER A 100 -14.10 5.83 15.44
CA SER A 100 -15.50 5.56 15.74
C SER A 100 -16.20 4.92 14.55
N LEU A 101 -17.52 4.79 14.64
CA LEU A 101 -18.42 4.37 13.57
C LEU A 101 -19.40 5.53 13.29
N ASP A 102 -19.68 5.78 12.01
CA ASP A 102 -20.74 6.72 11.62
C ASP A 102 -22.14 6.09 11.66
N ASP A 103 -23.15 6.83 11.21
CA ASP A 103 -24.56 6.40 11.20
C ASP A 103 -24.84 5.23 10.25
N GLU A 104 -23.92 4.95 9.31
CA GLU A 104 -23.94 3.76 8.47
C GLU A 104 -23.03 2.66 9.04
N ASP A 105 -22.62 2.71 10.31
CA ASP A 105 -21.63 1.82 10.96
C ASP A 105 -20.34 1.63 10.14
N ILE A 106 -19.92 2.65 9.39
CA ILE A 106 -18.64 2.64 8.68
C ILE A 106 -17.57 3.31 9.55
N PRO A 107 -16.36 2.74 9.65
CA PRO A 107 -15.28 3.34 10.43
C PRO A 107 -14.94 4.75 9.99
N VAL A 108 -14.84 5.65 10.97
CA VAL A 108 -14.40 7.03 10.82
C VAL A 108 -13.27 7.35 11.79
N VAL A 109 -12.35 8.20 11.37
CA VAL A 109 -11.19 8.62 12.16
C VAL A 109 -11.24 10.13 12.35
N LYS A 110 -10.89 10.58 13.55
CA LYS A 110 -10.88 12.01 13.90
C LYS A 110 -9.59 12.68 13.42
N TYR A 111 -9.72 13.58 12.44
CA TYR A 111 -8.63 14.45 11.98
C TYR A 111 -9.00 15.90 12.22
N GLN A 112 -8.13 16.65 12.91
CA GLN A 112 -8.35 18.08 13.23
C GLN A 112 -9.76 18.35 13.81
N GLY A 113 -10.22 17.47 14.69
CA GLY A 113 -11.53 17.59 15.37
C GLY A 113 -12.75 17.13 14.57
N LYS A 114 -12.60 16.71 13.31
CA LYS A 114 -13.70 16.22 12.46
C LYS A 114 -13.53 14.75 12.12
N TYR A 115 -14.63 14.02 12.01
CA TYR A 115 -14.63 12.61 11.61
C TYR A 115 -14.65 12.47 10.10
N TYR A 116 -13.80 11.58 9.59
CA TYR A 116 -13.69 11.26 8.18
C TYR A 116 -13.64 9.76 7.96
N ARG A 117 -14.29 9.28 6.90
CA ARG A 117 -14.15 7.90 6.41
C ARG A 117 -12.73 7.70 5.86
N ASN A 118 -11.89 7.00 6.62
CA ASN A 118 -10.53 6.67 6.21
C ASN A 118 -10.53 5.30 5.49
N PRO A 119 -10.20 5.24 4.18
CA PRO A 119 -10.14 3.99 3.42
C PRO A 119 -9.33 2.87 4.08
N ASN A 120 -8.18 3.17 4.70
CA ASN A 120 -7.38 2.17 5.40
C ASN A 120 -8.14 1.58 6.59
N THR A 121 -8.75 2.43 7.42
CA THR A 121 -9.52 1.96 8.59
C THR A 121 -10.74 1.15 8.17
N ILE A 122 -11.41 1.54 7.09
CA ILE A 122 -12.54 0.79 6.52
C ILE A 122 -12.06 -0.58 6.03
N ALA A 123 -10.98 -0.65 5.24
CA ALA A 123 -10.45 -1.90 4.72
C ALA A 123 -9.96 -2.83 5.84
N GLN A 124 -9.23 -2.30 6.82
CA GLN A 124 -8.78 -3.05 7.99
C GLN A 124 -9.94 -3.61 8.80
N ASN A 125 -11.00 -2.83 9.04
CA ASN A 125 -12.18 -3.34 9.73
C ASN A 125 -12.92 -4.40 8.88
N ALA A 126 -12.95 -4.23 7.55
CA ALA A 126 -13.46 -5.24 6.64
C ALA A 126 -12.72 -6.58 6.80
N PHE A 127 -11.39 -6.57 6.85
CA PHE A 127 -10.59 -7.79 7.06
C PHE A 127 -10.92 -8.50 8.37
N LYS A 128 -11.17 -7.76 9.46
CA LYS A 128 -11.58 -8.33 10.75
C LYS A 128 -12.90 -9.10 10.63
N TYR A 129 -13.91 -8.49 10.00
CA TYR A 129 -15.19 -9.15 9.76
C TYR A 129 -15.07 -10.34 8.80
N TYR A 130 -14.23 -10.24 7.76
CA TYR A 130 -13.96 -11.35 6.86
C TYR A 130 -13.32 -12.54 7.58
N GLY A 131 -12.27 -12.31 8.38
CA GLY A 131 -11.61 -13.35 9.16
C GLY A 131 -12.55 -14.00 10.17
N ARG A 132 -13.38 -13.21 10.87
CA ARG A 132 -14.45 -13.74 11.75
C ARG A 132 -15.42 -14.62 10.99
N PHE A 133 -15.92 -14.15 9.85
CA PHE A 133 -16.80 -14.94 8.98
C PHE A 133 -16.16 -16.26 8.56
N LEU A 134 -14.88 -16.29 8.18
CA LEU A 134 -14.19 -17.54 7.86
C LEU A 134 -14.20 -18.52 9.04
N ALA A 135 -13.96 -18.02 10.25
CA ALA A 135 -13.87 -18.84 11.45
C ALA A 135 -15.24 -19.36 11.94
N ASN A 136 -16.31 -18.57 11.84
CA ASN A 136 -17.58 -18.84 12.51
C ASN A 136 -18.79 -18.98 11.57
N GLN A 137 -18.64 -18.67 10.28
CA GLN A 137 -19.67 -18.71 9.24
C GLN A 137 -20.93 -17.87 9.53
N LYS A 138 -20.83 -16.84 10.39
CA LYS A 138 -21.96 -15.97 10.74
C LYS A 138 -22.36 -15.06 9.58
N PRO A 139 -23.64 -15.08 9.13
CA PRO A 139 -24.11 -14.22 8.06
C PRO A 139 -23.93 -12.72 8.32
N GLU A 140 -23.97 -12.29 9.60
CA GLU A 140 -23.82 -10.91 10.01
C GLU A 140 -22.39 -10.39 9.77
N ASP A 141 -21.38 -11.24 10.03
CA ASP A 141 -19.98 -10.92 9.77
C ASP A 141 -19.74 -10.79 8.26
N LYS A 142 -20.32 -11.69 7.45
CA LYS A 142 -20.30 -11.59 5.98
C LYS A 142 -20.97 -10.30 5.49
N ALA A 143 -22.17 -10.00 5.97
CA ALA A 143 -22.92 -8.81 5.57
C ALA A 143 -22.15 -7.54 5.93
N THR A 144 -21.53 -7.50 7.12
CA THR A 144 -20.73 -6.36 7.57
C THR A 144 -19.45 -6.19 6.74
N PHE A 145 -18.75 -7.28 6.41
CA PHE A 145 -17.62 -7.24 5.49
C PHE A 145 -18.01 -6.62 4.13
N LEU A 146 -19.10 -7.09 3.53
CA LEU A 146 -19.56 -6.57 2.24
C LEU A 146 -19.99 -5.10 2.34
N LYS A 147 -20.60 -4.68 3.45
CA LYS A 147 -20.94 -3.27 3.73
C LYS A 147 -19.70 -2.35 3.68
N HIS A 148 -18.56 -2.82 4.22
CA HIS A 148 -17.31 -2.07 4.14
C HIS A 148 -16.72 -2.06 2.72
N ALA A 149 -16.84 -3.16 1.98
CA ALA A 149 -16.44 -3.20 0.57
C ALA A 149 -17.25 -2.20 -0.27
N GLU A 150 -18.56 -2.09 -0.06
CA GLU A 150 -19.41 -1.08 -0.71
C GLU A 150 -19.00 0.35 -0.33
N ALA A 151 -18.64 0.59 0.93
CA ALA A 151 -18.17 1.90 1.37
C ALA A 151 -16.87 2.31 0.67
N LEU A 152 -15.96 1.38 0.42
CA LEU A 152 -14.75 1.62 -0.39
C LEU A 152 -15.09 1.93 -1.85
N ILE A 153 -16.05 1.22 -2.46
CA ILE A 153 -16.52 1.54 -3.82
C ILE A 153 -17.12 2.96 -3.87
N LYS A 154 -17.95 3.33 -2.89
CA LYS A 154 -18.56 4.67 -2.79
C LYS A 154 -17.52 5.78 -2.61
N GLY A 155 -16.40 5.48 -1.95
CA GLY A 155 -15.27 6.41 -1.77
C GLY A 155 -14.25 6.42 -2.93
N GLN A 156 -14.39 5.51 -3.90
CA GLN A 156 -13.52 5.44 -5.06
C GLN A 156 -13.93 6.50 -6.11
N ASP A 157 -12.97 7.28 -6.58
CA ASP A 157 -13.24 8.30 -7.61
C ASP A 157 -13.32 7.72 -9.03
N GLY A 158 -13.65 8.58 -10.01
CA GLY A 158 -13.77 8.16 -11.41
C GLY A 158 -12.46 7.65 -12.04
N ARG A 159 -11.30 7.99 -11.46
CA ARG A 159 -9.97 7.52 -11.89
C ARG A 159 -9.60 6.18 -11.25
N GLY A 160 -10.33 5.76 -10.22
CA GLY A 160 -10.06 4.56 -9.43
C GLY A 160 -9.31 4.79 -8.12
N ALA A 161 -9.07 6.05 -7.74
CA ALA A 161 -8.40 6.40 -6.50
C ALA A 161 -9.31 6.24 -5.29
N LEU A 162 -8.80 5.63 -4.22
CA LEU A 162 -9.36 5.66 -2.88
C LEU A 162 -8.87 6.94 -2.23
N LEU A 163 -9.75 7.94 -2.19
CA LEU A 163 -9.42 9.27 -1.70
C LEU A 163 -9.37 9.30 -0.17
N MET A 164 -8.37 9.99 0.36
CA MET A 164 -8.26 10.35 1.77
C MET A 164 -8.95 11.70 1.99
N PRO A 165 -10.19 11.74 2.52
CA PRO A 165 -11.05 12.93 2.41
C PRO A 165 -10.71 14.05 3.42
N TYR A 166 -9.50 14.04 3.96
CA TYR A 166 -9.03 14.94 5.01
C TYR A 166 -7.63 15.48 4.68
N PRO A 167 -7.30 16.71 5.13
CA PRO A 167 -5.94 17.22 5.00
C PRO A 167 -4.99 16.46 5.94
N TYR A 168 -3.75 16.25 5.51
CA TYR A 168 -2.78 15.50 6.31
C TYR A 168 -1.35 15.99 6.09
N LYS A 169 -0.65 16.25 7.20
CA LYS A 169 0.76 16.61 7.20
C LYS A 169 1.60 15.36 7.44
N ALA A 170 2.01 14.69 6.36
CA ALA A 170 2.96 13.59 6.47
C ALA A 170 4.30 14.06 7.04
N ALA A 171 4.92 13.22 7.85
CA ALA A 171 6.18 13.45 8.56
C ALA A 171 7.28 14.04 7.68
N ARG A 172 7.45 13.46 6.48
CA ARG A 172 8.54 13.74 5.53
C ARG A 172 8.17 14.78 4.48
N ASN A 173 6.89 15.16 4.40
CA ASN A 173 6.47 16.17 3.43
C ASN A 173 6.77 17.58 3.95
N MET A 174 7.16 18.48 3.07
CA MET A 174 7.31 19.91 3.36
C MET A 174 5.98 20.66 3.33
N GLY A 175 5.04 20.24 2.50
CA GLY A 175 3.65 20.69 2.46
C GLY A 175 2.70 19.82 3.28
N GLU A 176 1.48 20.31 3.50
CA GLU A 176 0.34 19.51 3.95
C GLU A 176 -0.42 19.03 2.72
N TYR A 177 -0.86 17.77 2.71
CA TYR A 177 -1.76 17.30 1.68
C TYR A 177 -3.12 17.99 1.81
N PRO A 178 -3.69 18.51 0.72
CA PRO A 178 -5.10 18.88 0.73
C PRO A 178 -5.97 17.63 0.94
N ALA A 179 -7.23 17.84 1.31
CA ALA A 179 -8.21 16.76 1.30
C ALA A 179 -8.30 16.12 -0.11
N ASN A 180 -8.62 14.84 -0.14
CA ASN A 180 -8.62 13.96 -1.32
C ASN A 180 -7.23 13.63 -1.87
N TRP A 181 -6.22 13.55 -1.00
CA TRP A 181 -4.93 12.94 -1.33
C TRP A 181 -5.07 11.41 -1.43
N VAL A 182 -4.03 10.73 -1.89
CA VAL A 182 -4.05 9.30 -2.23
C VAL A 182 -2.90 8.55 -1.56
N SER A 183 -3.05 7.24 -1.39
CA SER A 183 -2.05 6.37 -0.74
C SER A 183 -2.01 5.00 -1.41
N ALA A 184 -0.81 4.50 -1.71
CA ALA A 184 -0.66 3.14 -2.25
C ALA A 184 -1.17 2.08 -1.27
N MET A 185 -1.02 2.31 0.04
CA MET A 185 -1.55 1.44 1.08
C MET A 185 -3.08 1.31 0.95
N SER A 186 -3.79 2.43 0.76
CA SER A 186 -5.24 2.44 0.59
C SER A 186 -5.68 1.70 -0.66
N GLN A 187 -4.98 1.92 -1.79
CA GLN A 187 -5.25 1.17 -3.02
C GLN A 187 -5.04 -0.34 -2.83
N GLY A 188 -3.92 -0.74 -2.22
CA GLY A 188 -3.57 -2.13 -1.97
C GLY A 188 -4.56 -2.86 -1.07
N GLN A 189 -4.89 -2.25 0.07
CA GLN A 189 -5.88 -2.83 0.98
C GLN A 189 -7.26 -2.92 0.33
N ALA A 190 -7.66 -1.91 -0.46
CA ALA A 190 -8.91 -1.98 -1.23
C ALA A 190 -8.89 -3.13 -2.26
N LEU A 191 -7.79 -3.36 -2.98
CA LEU A 191 -7.63 -4.50 -3.88
C LEU A 191 -7.84 -5.84 -3.15
N SER A 192 -7.23 -6.01 -1.97
CA SER A 192 -7.40 -7.21 -1.14
C SER A 192 -8.84 -7.38 -0.63
N VAL A 193 -9.55 -6.30 -0.31
CA VAL A 193 -10.99 -6.33 0.05
C VAL A 193 -11.83 -6.72 -1.15
N PHE A 194 -11.63 -6.10 -2.31
CA PHE A 194 -12.40 -6.39 -3.52
C PHE A 194 -12.17 -7.81 -4.04
N ALA A 195 -10.93 -8.33 -3.95
CA ALA A 195 -10.60 -9.72 -4.26
C ALA A 195 -11.44 -10.70 -3.42
N ARG A 196 -11.51 -10.47 -2.10
CA ARG A 196 -12.32 -11.28 -1.17
C ARG A 196 -13.82 -11.10 -1.38
N ALA A 197 -14.28 -9.89 -1.62
CA ALA A 197 -15.69 -9.59 -1.87
C ALA A 197 -16.17 -10.25 -3.17
N TYR A 198 -15.37 -10.19 -4.24
CA TYR A 198 -15.66 -10.92 -5.47
C TYR A 198 -15.67 -12.43 -5.23
N ASN A 199 -14.68 -12.97 -4.51
CA ASN A 199 -14.66 -14.40 -4.19
C ASN A 199 -15.94 -14.87 -3.49
N LEU A 200 -16.46 -14.10 -2.53
CA LEU A 200 -17.66 -14.45 -1.77
C LEU A 200 -18.98 -14.32 -2.53
N THR A 201 -19.04 -13.45 -3.54
CA THR A 201 -20.32 -13.01 -4.15
C THR A 201 -20.40 -13.27 -5.65
N GLN A 202 -19.26 -13.37 -6.32
CA GLN A 202 -19.10 -13.35 -7.77
C GLN A 202 -19.73 -12.11 -8.44
N ASP A 203 -19.99 -11.05 -7.67
CA ASP A 203 -20.58 -9.80 -8.19
C ASP A 203 -19.52 -8.97 -8.93
N GLN A 204 -19.79 -8.71 -10.21
CA GLN A 204 -18.88 -8.02 -11.12
C GLN A 204 -18.52 -6.61 -10.66
N LYS A 205 -19.32 -5.96 -9.81
CA LYS A 205 -18.98 -4.62 -9.30
C LYS A 205 -17.64 -4.60 -8.56
N TYR A 206 -17.30 -5.67 -7.83
CA TYR A 206 -16.01 -5.78 -7.14
C TYR A 206 -14.86 -5.99 -8.13
N LEU A 207 -15.10 -6.73 -9.23
CA LEU A 207 -14.11 -6.84 -10.31
C LEU A 207 -13.85 -5.48 -10.97
N VAL A 208 -14.90 -4.72 -11.27
CA VAL A 208 -14.80 -3.39 -11.85
C VAL A 208 -14.07 -2.43 -10.91
N ALA A 209 -14.42 -2.41 -9.63
CA ALA A 209 -13.79 -1.54 -8.63
C ALA A 209 -12.30 -1.87 -8.43
N GLY A 210 -11.93 -3.14 -8.38
CA GLY A 210 -10.53 -3.53 -8.23
C GLY A 210 -9.69 -3.28 -9.49
N ARG A 211 -10.25 -3.42 -10.71
CA ARG A 211 -9.55 -2.99 -11.93
C ARG A 211 -9.23 -1.49 -11.90
N LYS A 212 -10.21 -0.67 -11.54
CA LYS A 212 -10.00 0.78 -11.35
C LYS A 212 -8.95 1.08 -10.28
N ALA A 213 -9.00 0.37 -9.15
CA ALA A 213 -8.04 0.55 -8.06
C ALA A 213 -6.60 0.20 -8.49
N LEU A 214 -6.45 -0.87 -9.28
CA LEU A 214 -5.17 -1.28 -9.86
C LEU A 214 -4.65 -0.26 -10.87
N ASP A 215 -5.52 0.18 -11.79
CA ASP A 215 -5.17 1.17 -12.81
C ASP A 215 -4.63 2.44 -12.15
N PHE A 216 -5.27 2.91 -11.06
CA PHE A 216 -4.79 4.06 -10.30
C PHE A 216 -3.52 3.77 -9.50
N LEU A 217 -3.40 2.58 -8.88
CA LEU A 217 -2.22 2.19 -8.09
C LEU A 217 -0.92 2.27 -8.90
N HIS A 218 -0.98 2.08 -10.23
CA HIS A 218 0.15 2.17 -11.13
C HIS A 218 0.43 3.59 -11.68
N VAL A 219 -0.37 4.60 -11.30
CA VAL A 219 -0.12 5.98 -11.73
C VAL A 219 1.13 6.53 -11.03
N PRO A 220 2.10 7.13 -11.75
CA PRO A 220 3.27 7.76 -11.15
C PRO A 220 2.91 8.93 -10.24
N VAL A 221 3.69 9.15 -9.18
CA VAL A 221 3.49 10.28 -8.24
C VAL A 221 3.52 11.63 -8.96
N GLU A 222 4.38 11.79 -9.98
CA GLU A 222 4.49 13.01 -10.78
C GLU A 222 3.21 13.32 -11.57
N ARG A 223 2.32 12.33 -11.72
CA ARG A 223 1.00 12.46 -12.36
C ARG A 223 -0.14 12.39 -11.34
N GLY A 224 0.16 12.59 -10.05
CA GLY A 224 -0.81 12.57 -8.95
C GLY A 224 -1.24 11.17 -8.53
N GLY A 225 -0.43 10.16 -8.82
CA GLY A 225 -0.65 8.77 -8.42
C GLY A 225 0.18 8.36 -7.21
N THR A 226 0.58 7.09 -7.17
CA THR A 226 1.16 6.43 -6.00
C THR A 226 2.45 5.64 -6.28
N VAL A 227 2.94 5.58 -7.53
CA VAL A 227 4.17 4.85 -7.86
C VAL A 227 5.36 5.80 -8.03
N SER A 228 6.47 5.46 -7.40
CA SER A 228 7.77 6.10 -7.55
C SER A 228 8.84 5.03 -7.86
N ASN A 229 10.11 5.38 -7.67
CA ASN A 229 11.23 4.45 -7.69
C ASN A 229 12.35 4.93 -6.77
N LEU A 230 13.36 4.09 -6.56
CA LEU A 230 14.51 4.39 -5.70
C LEU A 230 15.57 5.29 -6.35
N GLY A 231 15.28 5.91 -7.50
CA GLY A 231 16.20 6.77 -8.24
C GLY A 231 16.63 8.04 -7.49
N ASN A 232 15.89 8.42 -6.44
CA ASN A 232 16.24 9.53 -5.55
C ASN A 232 17.28 9.17 -4.48
N ILE A 233 17.56 7.88 -4.28
CA ILE A 233 18.68 7.40 -3.46
C ILE A 233 19.95 7.40 -4.33
N ASP A 234 19.87 6.79 -5.50
CA ASP A 234 20.89 6.85 -6.55
C ASP A 234 20.21 6.67 -7.93
N PRO A 235 20.55 7.47 -8.97
CA PRO A 235 19.92 7.37 -10.28
C PRO A 235 19.97 5.98 -10.92
N SER A 236 20.99 5.17 -10.62
CA SER A 236 21.09 3.78 -11.09
C SER A 236 19.97 2.87 -10.57
N LEU A 237 19.35 3.26 -9.45
CA LEU A 237 18.27 2.52 -8.80
C LEU A 237 16.87 2.89 -9.32
N ALA A 238 16.76 3.71 -10.36
CA ALA A 238 15.46 4.16 -10.91
C ALA A 238 14.55 3.02 -11.43
N ARG A 239 15.11 1.83 -11.66
CA ARG A 239 14.37 0.61 -12.04
C ARG A 239 13.70 -0.11 -10.86
N TYR A 240 14.03 0.25 -9.62
CA TYR A 240 13.43 -0.33 -8.42
C TYR A 240 12.16 0.43 -8.05
N VAL A 241 11.01 -0.15 -8.39
CA VAL A 241 9.69 0.46 -8.25
C VAL A 241 9.26 0.47 -6.78
N TRP A 242 8.72 1.59 -6.32
CA TRP A 242 8.14 1.71 -4.98
C TRP A 242 6.69 2.19 -5.02
N PHE A 243 5.89 1.71 -4.08
CA PHE A 243 4.48 2.07 -3.92
C PHE A 243 4.33 2.95 -2.68
N GLU A 244 4.11 4.25 -2.88
CA GLU A 244 4.18 5.26 -1.82
C GLU A 244 2.93 5.28 -0.93
N GLU A 245 3.12 5.02 0.37
CA GLU A 245 2.08 5.30 1.37
C GLU A 245 1.70 6.78 1.39
N TYR A 246 2.71 7.65 1.25
CA TYR A 246 2.59 9.10 1.19
C TYR A 246 3.29 9.62 -0.07
N PRO A 247 2.57 9.77 -1.20
CA PRO A 247 3.13 10.32 -2.43
C PRO A 247 3.71 11.72 -2.22
N GLN A 248 5.00 11.92 -2.48
CA GLN A 248 5.68 13.17 -2.19
C GLN A 248 5.03 14.38 -2.88
N ASP A 249 5.01 15.52 -2.18
CA ASP A 249 4.69 16.79 -2.84
C ASP A 249 5.85 17.27 -3.72
N ALA A 250 5.61 18.30 -4.54
CA ALA A 250 6.61 18.83 -5.48
C ALA A 250 7.88 19.42 -4.81
N LYS A 251 7.89 19.56 -3.48
CA LYS A 251 9.01 20.13 -2.70
C LYS A 251 9.69 19.08 -1.81
N SER A 252 9.21 17.85 -1.84
CA SER A 252 9.66 16.76 -0.98
C SER A 252 10.18 15.60 -1.82
N SER A 253 11.04 14.81 -1.22
CA SER A 253 11.51 13.58 -1.84
C SER A 253 10.73 12.38 -1.31
N ALA A 254 10.50 11.39 -2.17
CA ALA A 254 9.93 10.10 -1.78
C ALA A 254 10.75 9.48 -0.63
N SER A 255 10.09 9.11 0.46
CA SER A 255 10.75 8.50 1.62
C SER A 255 10.65 6.97 1.62
N HIS A 256 9.85 6.36 0.74
CA HIS A 256 9.73 4.91 0.59
C HIS A 256 9.31 4.20 1.89
N VAL A 257 8.10 4.51 2.37
CA VAL A 257 7.58 3.92 3.62
C VAL A 257 7.42 2.40 3.49
N PHE A 258 8.00 1.65 4.43
CA PHE A 258 8.01 0.18 4.41
C PHE A 258 6.60 -0.39 4.44
N ASN A 259 5.88 -0.14 5.54
CA ASN A 259 4.64 -0.87 5.84
C ASN A 259 3.55 -0.66 4.77
N GLY A 260 3.34 0.59 4.33
CA GLY A 260 2.36 0.89 3.29
C GLY A 260 2.76 0.32 1.94
N GLY A 261 4.06 0.30 1.63
CA GLY A 261 4.59 -0.40 0.45
C GLY A 261 4.26 -1.89 0.46
N VAL A 262 4.47 -2.58 1.59
CA VAL A 262 4.13 -4.01 1.67
C VAL A 262 2.62 -4.26 1.62
N PHE A 263 1.79 -3.42 2.23
CA PHE A 263 0.34 -3.52 2.07
C PHE A 263 -0.11 -3.36 0.60
N ALA A 264 0.54 -2.48 -0.16
CA ALA A 264 0.32 -2.37 -1.60
C ALA A 264 0.70 -3.66 -2.34
N LEU A 265 1.85 -4.26 -2.01
CA LEU A 265 2.30 -5.54 -2.59
C LEU A 265 1.33 -6.69 -2.29
N LEU A 266 0.81 -6.79 -1.07
CA LEU A 266 -0.20 -7.80 -0.71
C LEU A 266 -1.48 -7.61 -1.53
N GLY A 267 -1.91 -6.36 -1.76
CA GLY A 267 -3.03 -6.04 -2.64
C GLY A 267 -2.82 -6.48 -4.09
N LEU A 268 -1.63 -6.22 -4.64
CA LEU A 268 -1.26 -6.66 -5.99
C LEU A 268 -1.23 -8.18 -6.11
N TYR A 269 -0.64 -8.86 -5.12
CA TYR A 269 -0.64 -10.32 -5.05
C TYR A 269 -2.07 -10.87 -5.01
N ASP A 270 -2.90 -10.41 -4.07
CA ASP A 270 -4.26 -10.89 -3.90
C ASP A 270 -5.08 -10.69 -5.19
N TRP A 271 -4.97 -9.50 -5.80
CA TRP A 271 -5.67 -9.17 -7.04
C TRP A 271 -5.23 -10.05 -8.21
N SER A 272 -3.92 -10.31 -8.34
CA SER A 272 -3.37 -11.18 -9.40
C SER A 272 -3.94 -12.60 -9.37
N LYS A 273 -4.41 -13.08 -8.21
CA LYS A 273 -5.02 -14.39 -8.06
C LYS A 273 -6.50 -14.42 -8.45
N VAL A 274 -7.16 -13.26 -8.49
CA VAL A 274 -8.59 -13.15 -8.77
C VAL A 274 -8.86 -12.77 -10.23
N ASP A 275 -8.26 -11.70 -10.73
CA ASP A 275 -8.54 -11.23 -12.09
C ASP A 275 -7.79 -12.09 -13.12
N LYS A 276 -8.53 -12.75 -14.02
CA LYS A 276 -7.96 -13.63 -15.07
C LYS A 276 -7.71 -12.91 -16.40
N THR A 277 -7.78 -11.58 -16.40
CA THR A 277 -7.53 -10.75 -17.58
C THR A 277 -6.13 -10.14 -17.56
N ARG A 278 -5.84 -9.27 -18.54
CA ARG A 278 -4.59 -8.49 -18.58
C ARG A 278 -4.34 -7.69 -17.29
N ALA A 279 -5.39 -7.22 -16.62
CA ALA A 279 -5.25 -6.51 -15.35
C ALA A 279 -4.63 -7.41 -14.26
N GLY A 280 -5.03 -8.67 -14.16
CA GLY A 280 -4.41 -9.60 -13.21
C GLY A 280 -2.95 -9.92 -13.52
N LEU A 281 -2.61 -10.05 -14.82
CA LEU A 281 -1.22 -10.21 -15.26
C LEU A 281 -0.37 -8.99 -14.90
N GLU A 282 -0.92 -7.79 -15.07
CA GLU A 282 -0.25 -6.55 -14.70
C GLU A 282 -0.05 -6.44 -13.18
N ALA A 283 -1.06 -6.82 -12.38
CA ALA A 283 -0.90 -6.89 -10.94
C ALA A 283 0.19 -7.88 -10.51
N SER A 284 0.27 -9.05 -11.17
CA SER A 284 1.35 -10.02 -10.94
C SER A 284 2.73 -9.44 -11.30
N ARG A 285 2.83 -8.70 -12.41
CA ARG A 285 4.08 -8.06 -12.84
C ARG A 285 4.53 -7.00 -11.83
N LEU A 286 3.61 -6.12 -11.44
CA LEU A 286 3.85 -5.06 -10.45
C LEU A 286 4.24 -5.62 -9.08
N PHE A 287 3.58 -6.71 -8.65
CA PHE A 287 3.97 -7.44 -7.44
C PHE A 287 5.42 -7.92 -7.53
N GLN A 288 5.82 -8.56 -8.63
CA GLN A 288 7.20 -9.05 -8.81
C GLN A 288 8.22 -7.91 -8.78
N CYS A 289 7.95 -6.80 -9.48
CA CYS A 289 8.81 -5.62 -9.48
C CYS A 289 9.01 -5.05 -8.07
N GLY A 290 7.90 -4.81 -7.37
CA GLY A 290 7.94 -4.17 -6.06
C GLY A 290 8.43 -5.11 -4.96
N ALA A 291 8.13 -6.41 -5.02
CA ALA A 291 8.70 -7.40 -4.11
C ALA A 291 10.23 -7.47 -4.26
N TYR A 292 10.74 -7.49 -5.49
CA TYR A 292 12.19 -7.45 -5.70
C TYR A 292 12.83 -6.14 -5.21
N SER A 293 12.11 -5.02 -5.33
CA SER A 293 12.57 -3.72 -4.82
C SER A 293 12.60 -3.66 -3.30
N LEU A 294 11.56 -4.19 -2.63
CA LEU A 294 11.54 -4.37 -1.19
C LEU A 294 12.72 -5.24 -0.73
N GLU A 295 12.86 -6.44 -1.30
CA GLU A 295 13.94 -7.39 -1.00
C GLU A 295 15.32 -6.75 -1.08
N SER A 296 15.58 -6.00 -2.15
CA SER A 296 16.87 -5.32 -2.37
C SER A 296 17.10 -4.17 -1.38
N ALA A 297 16.02 -3.52 -0.94
CA ALA A 297 16.06 -2.41 0.01
C ALA A 297 16.09 -2.83 1.50
N LEU A 298 15.77 -4.09 1.84
CA LEU A 298 15.70 -4.57 3.23
C LEU A 298 16.93 -4.22 4.09
N PRO A 299 18.18 -4.35 3.60
CA PRO A 299 19.37 -3.94 4.36
C PRO A 299 19.32 -2.50 4.87
N TYR A 300 18.69 -1.59 4.12
CA TYR A 300 18.65 -0.17 4.41
C TYR A 300 17.54 0.23 5.37
N PHE A 301 16.61 -0.68 5.66
CA PHE A 301 15.67 -0.48 6.76
C PHE A 301 16.26 -0.89 8.10
N GLU A 302 17.42 -1.54 8.16
CA GLU A 302 18.08 -1.89 9.42
C GLU A 302 18.81 -0.68 10.02
N LEU A 303 18.48 -0.30 11.26
CA LEU A 303 19.12 0.80 11.98
C LEU A 303 20.12 0.34 13.06
N GLY A 304 20.50 -0.94 13.09
CA GLY A 304 21.45 -1.48 14.08
C GLY A 304 20.75 -1.94 15.36
N GLY A 305 19.66 -2.68 15.23
CA GLY A 305 18.84 -3.19 16.33
C GLY A 305 17.39 -2.68 16.30
N TYR A 306 16.96 -2.07 15.19
CA TYR A 306 15.57 -1.67 14.98
C TYR A 306 15.31 -1.39 13.50
N SER A 307 14.09 -1.64 13.03
CA SER A 307 13.70 -1.34 11.65
C SER A 307 13.26 0.13 11.49
N ALA A 308 13.78 0.82 10.49
CA ALA A 308 13.30 2.13 10.05
C ALA A 308 11.88 2.04 9.48
N TYR A 309 11.07 3.06 9.74
CA TYR A 309 9.74 3.22 9.14
C TYR A 309 9.81 3.50 7.62
N ASP A 310 10.82 4.26 7.19
CA ASP A 310 11.04 4.73 5.82
C ASP A 310 12.54 4.86 5.50
N LEU A 311 12.88 4.97 4.21
CA LEU A 311 14.25 5.21 3.71
C LEU A 311 14.61 6.70 3.64
N GLY A 312 13.84 7.60 4.26
CA GLY A 312 14.11 9.04 4.16
C GLY A 312 15.50 9.42 4.66
N HIS A 313 16.06 8.64 5.60
CA HIS A 313 17.43 8.80 6.10
C HIS A 313 18.53 8.61 5.03
N LEU A 314 18.23 7.98 3.89
CA LEU A 314 19.11 7.89 2.72
C LEU A 314 18.92 9.04 1.72
N VAL A 315 17.78 9.74 1.80
CA VAL A 315 17.34 10.71 0.78
C VAL A 315 17.55 12.15 1.23
N ASP A 316 17.08 12.51 2.43
CA ASP A 316 17.20 13.86 2.98
C ASP A 316 18.30 13.97 4.04
N GLY A 317 18.88 12.83 4.46
CA GLY A 317 19.88 12.75 5.53
C GLY A 317 19.33 13.14 6.91
N ILE A 318 18.05 13.50 7.02
CA ILE A 318 17.38 13.89 8.24
C ILE A 318 17.01 12.63 8.99
N VAL A 319 17.76 12.37 10.06
CA VAL A 319 17.31 11.49 11.14
C VAL A 319 16.33 12.31 11.96
N ALA A 320 15.05 12.31 11.59
CA ALA A 320 14.05 13.13 12.27
C ALA A 320 14.13 12.86 13.79
N PRO A 321 14.44 13.87 14.63
CA PRO A 321 14.65 13.68 16.07
C PRO A 321 13.35 13.43 16.86
N ARG A 322 12.28 12.98 16.20
CA ARG A 322 10.98 12.73 16.82
C ARG A 322 10.36 11.47 16.23
N ILE A 323 10.31 10.39 17.02
CA ILE A 323 9.18 9.43 17.10
C ILE A 323 8.80 8.65 15.81
N GLN A 324 9.25 9.04 14.62
CA GLN A 324 8.68 8.65 13.32
C GLN A 324 9.53 7.65 12.55
N LEU A 325 10.86 7.64 12.72
CA LEU A 325 11.72 6.57 12.19
C LEU A 325 11.50 5.25 12.91
N ILE A 326 10.99 5.32 14.14
CA ILE A 326 10.72 4.20 15.02
C ILE A 326 9.35 4.42 15.65
N GLN A 327 8.32 4.35 14.81
CA GLN A 327 6.96 4.37 15.32
C GLN A 327 6.70 3.04 16.03
N TYR A 328 6.34 3.13 17.29
CA TYR A 328 5.83 2.00 18.04
C TYR A 328 4.38 1.73 17.58
N PRO A 329 3.97 0.52 17.16
CA PRO A 329 4.67 -0.77 17.10
C PRO A 329 5.01 -1.26 15.66
N TYR A 330 5.60 -0.41 14.79
CA TYR A 330 5.77 -0.75 13.37
C TYR A 330 6.81 -1.83 13.09
N GLN A 331 7.80 -2.07 13.95
CA GLN A 331 8.68 -3.22 13.76
C GLN A 331 7.91 -4.55 13.84
N THR A 332 6.93 -4.64 14.76
CA THR A 332 5.99 -5.77 14.78
C THR A 332 5.20 -5.86 13.47
N VAL A 333 4.82 -4.73 12.88
CA VAL A 333 4.18 -4.66 11.56
C VAL A 333 5.08 -5.22 10.47
N HIS A 334 6.34 -4.79 10.44
CA HIS A 334 7.32 -5.28 9.47
C HIS A 334 7.54 -6.79 9.61
N ILE A 335 7.62 -7.32 10.83
CA ILE A 335 7.79 -8.76 11.07
C ILE A 335 6.66 -9.58 10.45
N TYR A 336 5.39 -9.28 10.76
CA TYR A 336 4.29 -10.08 10.20
C TYR A 336 4.10 -9.86 8.70
N GLN A 337 4.45 -8.68 8.18
CA GLN A 337 4.46 -8.41 6.75
C GLN A 337 5.54 -9.20 6.01
N LEU A 338 6.73 -9.31 6.58
CA LEU A 338 7.82 -10.13 6.05
C LEU A 338 7.47 -11.63 6.08
N LEU A 339 6.80 -12.11 7.13
CA LEU A 339 6.25 -13.47 7.16
C LEU A 339 5.22 -13.70 6.05
N ALA A 340 4.35 -12.72 5.78
CA ALA A 340 3.43 -12.79 4.66
C ALA A 340 4.17 -12.85 3.31
N MET A 341 5.18 -12.00 3.10
CA MET A 341 6.01 -12.03 1.89
C MET A 341 6.77 -13.36 1.73
N TYR A 342 7.30 -13.92 2.82
CA TYR A 342 7.92 -15.25 2.82
C TYR A 342 6.92 -16.32 2.39
N SER A 343 5.70 -16.33 2.96
CA SER A 343 4.67 -17.31 2.61
C SER A 343 4.22 -17.27 1.15
N ILE A 344 4.30 -16.10 0.51
CA ILE A 344 3.90 -15.88 -0.88
C ILE A 344 5.03 -16.23 -1.85
N THR A 345 6.26 -15.82 -1.53
CA THR A 345 7.40 -15.86 -2.45
C THR A 345 8.30 -17.06 -2.24
N ASN A 346 8.22 -17.72 -1.08
CA ASN A 346 9.13 -18.76 -0.62
C ASN A 346 10.61 -18.35 -0.64
N LYS A 347 10.91 -17.04 -0.59
CA LYS A 347 12.29 -16.53 -0.55
C LYS A 347 12.76 -16.39 0.90
N GLN A 348 13.81 -17.13 1.25
CA GLN A 348 14.38 -17.18 2.60
C GLN A 348 14.77 -15.81 3.16
N THR A 349 15.21 -14.88 2.31
CA THR A 349 15.59 -13.52 2.72
C THR A 349 14.51 -12.80 3.55
N TYR A 350 13.22 -12.96 3.21
CA TYR A 350 12.14 -12.35 3.99
C TYR A 350 12.03 -12.95 5.40
N LEU A 351 12.20 -14.27 5.53
CA LEU A 351 12.20 -14.94 6.83
C LEU A 351 13.42 -14.55 7.65
N ASP A 352 14.59 -14.45 7.03
CA ASP A 352 15.84 -14.03 7.71
C ASP A 352 15.72 -12.61 8.28
N TRP A 353 15.14 -11.68 7.50
CA TRP A 353 14.86 -10.32 7.96
C TRP A 353 13.78 -10.27 9.04
N ALA A 354 12.73 -11.09 8.94
CA ALA A 354 11.71 -11.18 9.99
C ALA A 354 12.30 -11.70 11.30
N ASN A 355 13.17 -12.71 11.24
CA ASN A 355 13.91 -13.22 12.39
C ASN A 355 14.78 -12.13 13.00
N ARG A 356 15.60 -11.44 12.20
CA ARG A 356 16.45 -10.34 12.68
C ARG A 356 15.64 -9.28 13.43
N PHE A 357 14.57 -8.77 12.82
CA PHE A 357 13.71 -7.77 13.45
C PHE A 357 13.00 -8.32 14.70
N SER A 358 12.66 -9.60 14.77
CA SER A 358 12.08 -10.18 16.00
C SER A 358 13.12 -10.33 17.13
N HIS A 359 14.35 -10.72 16.79
CA HIS A 359 15.47 -10.79 17.73
C HIS A 359 15.84 -9.43 18.31
N ASP A 360 15.81 -8.37 17.50
CA ASP A 360 16.02 -6.99 17.96
C ASP A 360 15.01 -6.59 19.04
N LEU A 361 13.76 -7.07 18.95
CA LEU A 361 12.72 -6.87 19.96
C LEU A 361 12.84 -7.81 21.17
N GLY A 362 13.81 -8.74 21.16
CA GLY A 362 13.97 -9.77 22.18
C GLY A 362 12.91 -10.87 22.13
N GLN A 363 12.26 -11.07 20.97
CA GLN A 363 11.16 -12.03 20.80
C GLN A 363 11.61 -13.38 20.19
N GLY A 364 12.87 -13.50 19.78
CA GLY A 364 13.45 -14.74 19.23
C GLY A 364 13.01 -15.02 17.79
N ASP A 365 13.16 -16.28 17.37
CA ASP A 365 12.81 -16.71 16.01
C ASP A 365 11.31 -16.62 15.75
N VAL A 366 10.98 -16.26 14.51
CA VAL A 366 9.60 -16.20 14.01
C VAL A 366 9.24 -17.42 13.20
N SER A 367 7.96 -17.73 13.14
CA SER A 367 7.45 -18.83 12.33
C SER A 367 6.01 -18.58 11.89
N ILE A 368 5.62 -19.27 10.81
CA ILE A 368 4.24 -19.33 10.37
C ILE A 368 3.63 -20.58 11.01
N PRO A 369 2.58 -20.47 11.84
CA PRO A 369 1.91 -21.63 12.42
C PRO A 369 1.38 -22.58 11.32
N ALA A 370 1.37 -23.88 11.57
CA ALA A 370 0.72 -24.85 10.68
C ALA A 370 -0.81 -24.65 10.67
N LYS A 371 -1.47 -25.03 9.58
CA LYS A 371 -2.93 -24.92 9.42
C LYS A 371 -3.72 -25.82 10.36
#